data_AF-A0A6C0DSI9-F1
#
_entry.id   AF-A0A6C0DSI9-F1
#
_cell.length_a   1.000
_cell.length_b   1.000
_cell.length_c   1.000
_cell.angle_alpha   90.00
_cell.angle_beta   90.00
_cell.angle_gamma   90.00
#
_symmetry.space_group_name_H-M   'P 1'
#
loop_
_entity.id
_entity.type
_entity.pdbx_description
1 polymer ?
#
loop_
_entity_poly.entity_id
_entity_poly.type
_entity_poly.pdbx_seq_one_letter_code
_entity_poly.pdbx_strand_id
1 'polypeptide(L)'
;MSMYTYPIDIPEISYTNDAGYQDQIRLLFHMKPSDEYDENAAIRAMDAIYEFTKQSALFEKAYVLAANKLFLEDPAMGLPILFSYDYLDVFHRCLVHYLRTPETFDETTAIYQELLSRIA
;
A
#
# COMPACT_ATOMS: atom_id res chain seq x y z
N MET A 1 3.53 10.61 21.01
CA MET A 1 2.87 10.05 19.80
C MET A 1 3.82 9.00 19.24
N SER A 2 3.42 7.73 19.20
CA SER A 2 4.21 6.71 18.49
C SER A 2 4.10 6.99 16.99
N MET A 3 5.23 7.17 16.33
CA MET A 3 5.33 7.26 14.87
C MET A 3 4.93 5.90 14.29
N TYR A 4 3.98 5.86 13.35
CA TYR A 4 3.61 4.61 12.67
C TYR A 4 4.85 4.04 11.94
N THR A 5 4.99 2.71 11.96
CA THR A 5 6.04 1.98 11.24
C THR A 5 5.38 0.90 10.41
N TYR A 6 5.70 0.83 9.12
CA TYR A 6 5.13 -0.16 8.23
C TYR A 6 5.69 -1.56 8.52
N PRO A 7 4.89 -2.65 8.53
CA PRO A 7 5.37 -4.00 8.85
C PRO A 7 6.23 -4.64 7.75
N ILE A 8 7.47 -4.18 7.58
CA ILE A 8 8.40 -4.70 6.57
C ILE A 8 8.81 -6.15 6.79
N ASP A 9 8.69 -6.67 8.03
CA ASP A 9 9.04 -8.04 8.40
C ASP A 9 8.05 -9.10 7.92
N ILE A 10 6.92 -8.65 7.37
CA ILE A 10 5.94 -9.46 6.67
C ILE A 10 6.17 -9.17 5.19
N PRO A 11 6.88 -10.02 4.43
CA PRO A 11 7.22 -9.71 3.04
C PRO A 11 6.12 -10.05 2.05
N GLU A 12 5.22 -10.95 2.42
CA GLU A 12 4.14 -11.44 1.57
C GLU A 12 2.87 -11.61 2.40
N ILE A 13 1.75 -11.30 1.76
CA ILE A 13 0.41 -11.49 2.28
C ILE A 13 -0.43 -12.16 1.20
N SER A 14 -1.44 -12.90 1.62
CA SER A 14 -2.39 -13.53 0.71
C SER A 14 -3.75 -13.61 1.37
N TYR A 15 -4.79 -13.52 0.57
CA TYR A 15 -6.17 -13.58 1.01
C TYR A 15 -7.04 -14.05 -0.17
N THR A 16 -8.09 -14.81 0.15
CA THR A 16 -8.99 -15.38 -0.86
C THR A 16 -10.46 -15.02 -0.60
N ASN A 17 -10.71 -14.26 0.45
CA ASN A 17 -12.03 -13.78 0.83
C ASN A 17 -11.90 -12.47 1.63
N ASP A 18 -13.03 -11.81 1.84
CA ASP A 18 -13.12 -10.52 2.52
C ASP A 18 -12.55 -10.56 3.95
N ALA A 19 -12.79 -11.65 4.69
CA ALA A 19 -12.30 -11.79 6.05
C ALA A 19 -10.76 -11.81 6.09
N GLY A 20 -10.14 -12.61 5.21
CA GLY A 20 -8.69 -12.68 5.10
C GLY A 20 -8.07 -11.34 4.68
N TYR A 21 -8.70 -10.63 3.73
CA TYR A 21 -8.27 -9.28 3.33
C TYR A 21 -8.34 -8.29 4.49
N GLN A 22 -9.46 -8.27 5.23
CA GLN A 22 -9.60 -7.40 6.39
C GLN A 22 -8.57 -7.71 7.47
N ASP A 23 -8.24 -8.98 7.69
CA ASP A 23 -7.20 -9.38 8.64
C ASP A 23 -5.81 -8.87 8.22
N GLN A 24 -5.50 -8.86 6.92
CA GLN A 24 -4.28 -8.22 6.42
C GLN A 24 -4.29 -6.71 6.63
N ILE A 25 -5.39 -6.02 6.35
CA ILE A 25 -5.51 -4.57 6.60
C ILE A 25 -5.31 -4.28 8.09
N ARG A 26 -5.96 -5.04 8.99
CA ARG A 26 -5.80 -4.87 10.43
C ARG A 26 -4.36 -5.04 10.86
N LEU A 27 -3.70 -6.09 10.36
CA LEU A 27 -2.30 -6.37 10.64
C LEU A 27 -1.40 -5.24 10.17
N LEU A 28 -1.55 -4.81 8.92
CA LEU A 28 -0.72 -3.76 8.32
C LEU A 28 -0.93 -2.40 8.98
N PHE A 29 -2.15 -2.08 9.41
CA PHE A 29 -2.49 -0.79 10.00
C PHE A 29 -2.41 -0.78 11.54
N HIS A 30 -1.92 -1.86 12.15
CA HIS A 30 -1.83 -2.03 13.60
C HIS A 30 -3.19 -1.84 14.31
N MET A 31 -4.26 -2.32 13.67
CA MET A 31 -5.58 -2.37 14.28
C MET A 31 -5.68 -3.55 15.24
N LYS A 32 -6.50 -3.42 16.28
CA LYS A 32 -6.73 -4.50 17.23
C LYS A 32 -7.59 -5.62 16.60
N PRO A 33 -7.24 -6.89 16.80
CA PRO A 33 -7.99 -8.03 16.28
C PRO A 33 -9.24 -8.30 17.16
N SER A 34 -10.28 -7.48 17.02
CA SER A 34 -11.66 -7.71 17.52
C SER A 34 -12.54 -6.45 17.47
N ASP A 35 -11.97 -5.29 17.19
CA ASP A 35 -12.71 -4.02 17.20
C ASP A 35 -13.40 -3.77 15.86
N GLU A 36 -14.44 -2.91 15.88
CA GLU A 36 -14.95 -2.24 14.68
C GLU A 36 -13.79 -1.55 13.93
N TYR A 37 -13.95 -1.31 12.62
CA TYR A 37 -12.89 -0.71 11.80
C TYR A 37 -12.34 0.58 12.44
N ASP A 38 -11.06 0.58 12.85
CA ASP A 38 -10.41 1.73 13.48
C ASP A 38 -9.97 2.74 12.41
N GLU A 39 -10.87 3.66 12.08
CA GLU A 39 -10.63 4.73 11.12
C GLU A 39 -9.38 5.56 11.47
N ASN A 40 -9.12 5.80 12.76
CA ASN A 40 -7.95 6.57 13.17
C ASN A 40 -6.65 5.80 12.92
N ALA A 41 -6.65 4.47 13.09
CA ALA A 41 -5.51 3.64 12.72
C ALA A 41 -5.26 3.65 11.20
N ALA A 42 -6.34 3.56 10.40
CA ALA A 42 -6.23 3.65 8.96
C ALA A 42 -5.65 5.00 8.49
N ILE A 43 -6.15 6.12 9.01
CA ILE A 43 -5.64 7.46 8.69
C ILE A 43 -4.14 7.55 9.04
N ARG A 44 -3.75 7.16 10.26
CA ARG A 44 -2.34 7.19 10.68
C ARG A 44 -1.43 6.35 9.78
N ALA A 45 -1.89 5.16 9.38
CA ALA A 45 -1.12 4.29 8.50
C ALA A 45 -0.98 4.89 7.10
N MET A 46 -2.09 5.33 6.50
CA MET A 46 -2.10 5.92 5.16
C MET A 46 -1.25 7.18 5.09
N ASP A 47 -1.39 8.10 6.07
CA ASP A 47 -0.58 9.32 6.13
C ASP A 47 0.91 8.98 6.19
N ALA A 48 1.31 8.03 7.06
CA ALA A 48 2.70 7.64 7.18
C ALA A 48 3.24 6.98 5.90
N ILE A 49 2.45 6.11 5.26
CA ILE A 49 2.84 5.47 4.00
C ILE A 49 2.99 6.50 2.88
N TYR A 50 2.08 7.47 2.80
CA TYR A 50 2.21 8.58 1.87
C TYR A 50 3.48 9.39 2.15
N GLU A 51 3.77 9.72 3.41
CA GLU A 51 5.00 10.41 3.79
C GLU A 51 6.27 9.66 3.38
N PHE A 52 6.29 8.33 3.49
CA PHE A 52 7.43 7.50 3.06
C PHE A 52 7.64 7.47 1.54
N THR A 53 6.58 7.68 0.76
CA THR A 53 6.54 7.40 -0.68
C THR A 53 6.39 8.65 -1.54
N LYS A 54 5.93 9.78 -0.99
CA LYS A 54 5.59 11.00 -1.74
C LYS A 54 6.74 11.65 -2.51
N GLN A 55 8.00 11.31 -2.19
CA GLN A 55 9.18 11.80 -2.92
C GLN A 55 9.63 10.84 -4.03
N SER A 56 9.03 9.65 -4.12
CA SER A 56 9.37 8.65 -5.13
C SER A 56 8.48 8.82 -6.37
N ALA A 57 9.11 9.15 -7.50
CA ALA A 57 8.43 9.24 -8.80
C ALA A 57 7.76 7.91 -9.21
N LEU A 58 8.26 6.77 -8.72
CA LEU A 58 7.68 5.45 -8.98
C LEU A 58 6.31 5.29 -8.31
N PHE A 59 6.20 5.71 -7.04
CA PHE A 59 4.95 5.67 -6.29
C PHE A 59 3.99 6.75 -6.77
N GLU A 60 4.46 7.95 -7.10
CA GLU A 60 3.64 8.99 -7.73
C GLU A 60 2.99 8.45 -9.02
N LYS A 61 3.76 7.80 -9.89
CA LYS A 61 3.23 7.16 -11.11
C LYS A 61 2.17 6.09 -10.79
N ALA A 62 2.42 5.22 -9.81
CA ALA A 62 1.46 4.19 -9.42
C ALA A 62 0.16 4.80 -8.86
N TYR A 63 0.26 5.86 -8.05
CA TYR A 63 -0.87 6.59 -7.49
C TYR A 63 -1.71 7.27 -8.57
N VAL A 64 -1.08 7.95 -9.53
CA VAL A 64 -1.78 8.56 -10.67
C VAL A 64 -2.54 7.50 -11.48
N LEU A 65 -1.89 6.37 -11.79
CA LEU A 65 -2.52 5.29 -12.55
C LEU A 65 -3.73 4.69 -11.81
N ALA A 66 -3.60 4.47 -10.49
CA ALA A 66 -4.67 3.95 -9.67
C ALA A 66 -5.84 4.94 -9.55
N ALA A 67 -5.56 6.23 -9.31
CA ALA A 67 -6.59 7.29 -9.25
C ALA A 67 -7.35 7.41 -10.59
N ASN A 68 -6.62 7.36 -11.71
CA ASN A 68 -7.20 7.45 -13.05
C ASN A 68 -8.15 6.29 -13.38
N LYS A 69 -7.98 5.11 -12.78
CA LYS A 69 -8.91 3.97 -12.95
C LYS A 69 -10.33 4.28 -12.46
N LEU A 70 -10.46 5.21 -11.52
CA LEU A 70 -11.73 5.69 -11.00
C LEU A 70 -12.06 7.12 -11.47
N PHE A 71 -11.36 7.63 -12.49
CA PHE A 71 -11.52 9.00 -13.02
C PHE A 71 -11.31 10.10 -11.96
N LEU A 72 -10.44 9.84 -10.98
CA LEU A 72 -10.09 10.81 -9.95
C LEU A 72 -8.90 11.66 -10.39
N GLU A 73 -9.00 12.98 -10.16
CA GLU A 73 -7.95 13.94 -10.53
C GLU A 73 -6.82 14.05 -9.50
N ASP A 74 -7.10 13.70 -8.25
CA ASP A 74 -6.12 13.78 -7.14
C ASP A 74 -5.30 12.48 -7.06
N PRO A 75 -3.97 12.53 -7.32
CA PRO A 75 -3.12 11.35 -7.19
C PRO A 75 -3.09 10.77 -5.78
N ALA A 76 -3.27 11.56 -4.72
CA ALA A 76 -3.25 11.06 -3.35
C ALA A 76 -4.35 10.00 -3.11
N MET A 77 -5.45 10.05 -3.87
CA MET A 77 -6.52 9.05 -3.85
C MET A 77 -6.08 7.69 -4.42
N GLY A 78 -4.96 7.64 -5.14
CA GLY A 78 -4.36 6.40 -5.62
C GLY A 78 -3.90 5.49 -4.49
N LEU A 79 -3.40 6.03 -3.37
CA LEU A 79 -2.90 5.22 -2.27
C LEU A 79 -4.01 4.33 -1.64
N PRO A 80 -5.18 4.86 -1.24
CA PRO A 80 -6.30 4.03 -0.80
C PRO A 80 -6.73 2.98 -1.82
N ILE A 81 -6.67 3.29 -3.13
CA ILE A 81 -7.00 2.33 -4.19
C ILE A 81 -5.97 1.21 -4.24
N LEU A 82 -4.67 1.50 -4.10
CA LEU A 82 -3.62 0.47 -4.08
C LEU A 82 -3.66 -0.43 -2.84
N PHE A 83 -4.36 0.00 -1.78
CA PHE A 83 -4.68 -0.83 -0.62
C PHE A 83 -5.95 -1.67 -0.78
N SER A 84 -6.67 -1.57 -1.91
CA SER A 84 -7.87 -2.36 -2.17
C SER A 84 -7.53 -3.84 -2.37
N TYR A 85 -8.57 -4.68 -2.32
CA TYR A 85 -8.47 -6.12 -2.50
C TYR A 85 -7.69 -6.53 -3.77
N ASP A 86 -7.81 -5.78 -4.86
CA ASP A 86 -7.22 -6.14 -6.15
C ASP A 86 -5.69 -5.96 -6.19
N TYR A 87 -5.15 -5.05 -5.38
CA TYR A 87 -3.76 -4.61 -5.49
C TYR A 87 -2.93 -4.79 -4.23
N LEU A 88 -3.57 -5.01 -3.08
CA LEU A 88 -2.90 -4.95 -1.77
C LEU A 88 -1.70 -5.91 -1.68
N ASP A 89 -1.81 -7.15 -2.16
CA ASP A 89 -0.71 -8.13 -2.17
C ASP A 89 0.54 -7.62 -2.91
N VAL A 90 0.39 -7.12 -4.14
CA VAL A 90 1.50 -6.68 -4.98
C VAL A 90 2.01 -5.30 -4.56
N PHE A 91 1.11 -4.41 -4.11
CA PHE A 91 1.48 -3.10 -3.59
C PHE A 91 2.28 -3.23 -2.28
N HIS A 92 1.84 -4.10 -1.37
CA HIS A 92 2.56 -4.42 -0.15
C HIS A 92 3.99 -4.90 -0.44
N ARG A 93 4.15 -5.85 -1.36
CA ARG A 93 5.48 -6.34 -1.79
C ARG A 93 6.37 -5.20 -2.31
N CYS A 94 5.81 -4.29 -3.10
CA CYS A 94 6.54 -3.10 -3.58
C CYS A 94 7.00 -2.21 -2.43
N LEU A 95 6.09 -1.92 -1.50
CA LEU A 95 6.38 -1.07 -0.34
C LEU A 95 7.44 -1.70 0.56
N VAL A 96 7.37 -3.02 0.82
CA VAL A 96 8.39 -3.74 1.59
C VAL A 96 9.77 -3.68 0.92
N HIS A 97 9.84 -3.92 -0.39
CA HIS A 97 11.12 -3.83 -1.12
C HIS A 97 11.68 -2.42 -1.05
N TYR A 98 10.88 -1.41 -1.37
CA TYR A 98 11.29 -0.01 -1.34
C TYR A 98 11.77 0.43 0.05
N LEU A 99 11.06 0.04 1.12
CA LEU A 99 11.45 0.42 2.49
C LEU A 99 12.68 -0.33 3.02
N ARG A 100 12.98 -1.52 2.47
CA ARG A 100 14.17 -2.30 2.85
C ARG A 100 15.42 -1.92 2.07
N THR A 101 15.28 -1.69 0.77
CA THR A 101 16.39 -1.42 -0.16
C THR A 101 15.97 -0.36 -1.19
N PRO A 102 15.77 0.91 -0.75
CA PRO A 102 15.28 1.98 -1.63
C PRO A 102 16.21 2.23 -2.81
N GLU A 103 17.52 2.06 -2.65
CA GLU A 103 18.54 2.24 -3.68
C GLU A 103 18.48 1.23 -4.83
N THR A 104 17.84 0.06 -4.62
CA THR A 104 17.67 -0.97 -5.65
C THR A 104 16.25 -1.01 -6.22
N PHE A 105 15.35 -0.18 -5.71
CA PHE A 105 13.96 -0.14 -6.16
C PHE A 105 13.81 0.89 -7.28
N ASP A 106 13.73 0.38 -8.51
CA ASP A 106 13.64 1.18 -9.74
C ASP A 106 12.50 0.70 -10.64
N GLU A 107 12.32 1.37 -11.79
CA GLU A 107 11.30 1.02 -12.76
C GLU A 107 11.44 -0.39 -13.34
N THR A 108 12.62 -1.00 -13.31
CA THR A 108 12.85 -2.35 -13.84
C THR A 108 12.55 -3.45 -12.82
N THR A 109 12.32 -3.07 -11.56
CA THR A 109 12.01 -4.01 -10.48
C THR A 109 10.78 -4.84 -10.81
N ALA A 110 10.93 -6.17 -10.82
CA ALA A 110 9.90 -7.10 -11.31
C ALA A 110 8.54 -6.92 -10.61
N ILE A 111 8.53 -6.74 -9.29
CA ILE A 111 7.29 -6.52 -8.52
C ILE A 111 6.63 -5.17 -8.82
N TYR A 112 7.41 -4.15 -9.17
CA TYR A 112 6.87 -2.86 -9.58
C TYR A 112 6.23 -2.96 -10.97
N GLN A 113 6.86 -3.67 -11.90
CA GLN A 113 6.27 -3.98 -13.20
C GLN A 113 4.98 -4.81 -13.08
N GLU A 114 4.94 -5.76 -12.14
CA GLU A 114 3.73 -6.52 -11.81
C GLU A 114 2.61 -5.60 -11.30
N LEU A 115 2.92 -4.69 -10.37
CA LEU A 115 1.96 -3.71 -9.87
C LEU A 115 1.38 -2.86 -11.01
N LEU A 116 2.24 -2.29 -11.87
CA LEU A 116 1.79 -1.49 -13.01
C LEU A 116 0.92 -2.30 -13.97
N SER A 117 1.28 -3.56 -14.24
CA SER A 117 0.48 -4.43 -15.10
C SER A 117 -0.88 -4.77 -14.50
N ARG A 118 -1.00 -4.82 -13.16
CA ARG A 118 -2.28 -5.11 -12.50
C ARG A 118 -3.19 -3.88 -12.49
N ILE A 119 -2.61 -2.69 -12.33
CA ILE A 119 -3.35 -1.42 -12.39
C ILE A 119 -3.83 -1.14 -13.82
N ALA A 120 -3.02 -1.42 -14.85
CA ALA A 120 -3.28 -1.09 -16.26
C ALA A 120 -4.51 -1.80 -16.85
#